data_AF-A0A357AIU6-F1
#
_entry.id   AF-A0A357AIU6-F1
#
_cell.length_a   1.000
_cell.length_b   1.000
_cell.length_c   1.000
_cell.angle_alpha   90.00
_cell.angle_beta   90.00
_cell.angle_gamma   90.00
#
_symmetry.space_group_name_H-M   'P 1'
#
loop_
_entity.id
_entity.type
_entity.pdbx_description
1 polymer ?
#
loop_
_entity_poly.entity_id
_entity_poly.type
_entity_poly.pdbx_seq_one_letter_code
_entity_poly.pdbx_strand_id
1 'polypeptide(L)'
;MKKNNLLAGVLYMLSGVICLMIALLFDTKLGSLLFGFSGAGIGPGLMMIFQYFYWTSPKNKDRYAKRIDNQNIELNDERKQKLRDKSGRYAYLLGLAVISISIVVFSILGNLELISDYRIIVLYLFGYFVFQYVIGVIIFRYLNNKY
;
A
#
# COMPACT_ATOMS: atom_id res chain seq x y z
N MET A 1 9.68 -23.42 -5.06
CA MET A 1 8.78 -22.65 -4.16
C MET A 1 8.62 -23.41 -2.84
N LYS A 2 8.47 -22.72 -1.70
CA LYS A 2 8.23 -23.40 -0.40
C LYS A 2 6.83 -24.00 -0.38
N LYS A 3 6.65 -25.17 0.24
CA LYS A 3 5.34 -25.84 0.40
C LYS A 3 4.30 -24.95 1.09
N ASN A 4 4.75 -24.02 1.94
CA ASN A 4 3.91 -23.04 2.60
C ASN A 4 3.16 -22.11 1.62
N ASN A 5 3.72 -21.83 0.44
CA ASN A 5 3.08 -20.97 -0.56
C ASN A 5 1.89 -21.67 -1.23
N LEU A 6 1.94 -23.01 -1.36
CA LEU A 6 0.81 -23.81 -1.83
C LEU A 6 -0.32 -23.79 -0.78
N LEU A 7 0.03 -24.03 0.49
CA LEU A 7 -0.93 -24.03 1.59
C LEU A 7 -1.63 -22.67 1.72
N ALA A 8 -0.88 -21.57 1.62
CA ALA A 8 -1.45 -20.23 1.58
C ALA A 8 -2.43 -20.06 0.41
N GLY A 9 -2.05 -20.45 -0.82
CA GLY A 9 -2.93 -20.36 -1.99
C GLY A 9 -4.25 -21.14 -1.82
N VAL A 10 -4.19 -22.34 -1.23
CA VAL A 10 -5.39 -23.14 -0.92
C VAL A 10 -6.28 -22.45 0.11
N LEU A 11 -5.70 -21.88 1.17
CA LEU A 11 -6.47 -21.13 2.18
C LEU A 11 -7.14 -19.88 1.58
N TYR A 12 -6.44 -19.11 0.76
CA TYR A 12 -7.01 -17.96 0.05
C TYR A 12 -8.18 -18.39 -0.83
N MET A 13 -8.02 -19.48 -1.59
CA MET A 13 -9.08 -20.00 -2.44
C MET A 13 -10.31 -20.44 -1.63
N LEU A 14 -10.12 -21.17 -0.53
CA LEU A 14 -11.21 -21.61 0.35
C LEU A 14 -11.96 -20.42 0.96
N SER A 15 -11.23 -19.41 1.46
CA SER A 15 -11.87 -18.19 2.00
C SER A 15 -12.71 -17.46 0.95
N GLY A 16 -12.24 -17.41 -0.29
CA GLY A 16 -12.97 -16.78 -1.39
C GLY A 16 -14.25 -17.55 -1.77
N VAL A 17 -14.19 -18.89 -1.83
CA VAL A 17 -15.36 -19.73 -2.11
C VAL A 17 -16.42 -19.61 -1.02
N ILE A 18 -16.02 -19.55 0.26
CA ILE A 18 -16.94 -19.34 1.38
C ILE A 18 -17.64 -17.98 1.25
N CYS A 19 -16.90 -16.91 0.95
CA CYS A 19 -17.49 -15.58 0.71
C CYS A 19 -18.44 -15.57 -0.49
N LEU A 20 -18.14 -16.30 -1.56
CA LEU A 20 -18.99 -16.43 -2.75
C LEU A 20 -20.32 -17.11 -2.39
N MET A 21 -20.24 -18.24 -1.67
CA MET A 21 -21.42 -19.00 -1.24
C MET A 21 -22.35 -18.14 -0.38
N ILE A 22 -21.79 -17.37 0.55
CA ILE A 22 -22.59 -16.45 1.39
C ILE A 22 -23.23 -15.36 0.53
N ALA A 23 -22.50 -14.80 -0.45
CA ALA A 23 -23.03 -13.76 -1.34
C ALA A 23 -24.16 -14.24 -2.27
N LEU A 24 -24.11 -15.50 -2.72
CA LEU A 24 -25.16 -16.08 -3.60
C LEU A 24 -26.39 -16.55 -2.82
N LEU A 25 -26.21 -17.06 -1.61
CA LEU A 25 -27.31 -17.61 -0.80
C LEU A 25 -28.07 -16.54 -0.03
N PHE A 26 -27.43 -15.42 0.31
CA PHE A 26 -28.02 -14.35 1.12
C PHE A 26 -28.03 -13.03 0.36
N ASP A 27 -29.23 -12.54 0.07
CA ASP A 27 -29.44 -11.26 -0.62
C ASP A 27 -29.23 -10.09 0.35
N THR A 28 -27.96 -9.79 0.61
CA THR A 28 -27.53 -8.78 1.59
C THR A 28 -27.09 -7.51 0.89
N LYS A 29 -27.26 -6.34 1.54
CA LYS A 29 -26.74 -5.05 1.05
C LYS A 29 -25.21 -5.04 0.90
N LEU A 30 -24.52 -6.00 1.50
CA LEU A 30 -23.07 -6.22 1.40
C LEU A 30 -22.70 -7.26 0.32
N GLY A 31 -23.66 -7.75 -0.45
CA GLY A 31 -23.45 -8.77 -1.49
C GLY A 31 -22.36 -8.35 -2.48
N SER A 32 -22.36 -7.09 -2.94
CA SER A 32 -21.33 -6.55 -3.83
C SER A 32 -19.92 -6.57 -3.21
N LEU A 33 -19.80 -6.34 -1.90
CA LEU A 33 -18.53 -6.41 -1.17
C LEU A 33 -18.08 -7.87 -0.98
N LEU A 34 -19.01 -8.78 -0.67
CA LEU A 34 -18.71 -10.21 -0.53
C LEU A 34 -18.31 -10.85 -1.86
N PHE A 35 -18.94 -10.44 -2.98
CA PHE A 35 -18.47 -10.81 -4.32
C PHE A 35 -17.07 -10.27 -4.61
N GLY A 36 -16.76 -9.03 -4.19
CA GLY A 36 -15.41 -8.48 -4.27
C GLY A 36 -14.38 -9.28 -3.48
N PHE A 37 -14.69 -9.64 -2.23
CA PHE A 37 -13.80 -10.46 -1.39
C PHE A 37 -13.66 -11.89 -1.89
N SER A 38 -14.73 -12.46 -2.43
CA SER A 38 -14.70 -13.75 -3.13
C SER A 38 -13.71 -13.72 -4.30
N GLY A 39 -13.80 -12.73 -5.18
CA GLY A 39 -12.86 -12.56 -6.29
C GLY A 39 -11.42 -12.38 -5.82
N ALA A 40 -11.21 -11.58 -4.76
CA ALA A 40 -9.90 -11.33 -4.15
C ALA A 40 -9.32 -12.56 -3.43
N GLY A 41 -10.14 -13.53 -3.00
CA GLY A 41 -9.68 -14.80 -2.44
C GLY A 41 -9.41 -15.85 -3.52
N ILE A 42 -10.36 -16.07 -4.43
CA ILE A 42 -10.31 -17.14 -5.43
C ILE A 42 -9.25 -16.83 -6.49
N GLY A 43 -9.22 -15.62 -7.03
CA GLY A 43 -8.31 -15.25 -8.12
C GLY A 43 -6.83 -15.40 -7.72
N PRO A 44 -6.37 -14.69 -6.68
CA PRO A 44 -5.02 -14.84 -6.15
C PRO A 44 -4.71 -16.25 -5.63
N GLY A 45 -5.67 -16.93 -4.97
CA GLY A 45 -5.51 -18.30 -4.50
C GLY A 45 -5.21 -19.29 -5.64
N LEU A 46 -6.00 -19.26 -6.72
CA LEU A 46 -5.75 -20.04 -7.93
C LEU A 46 -4.41 -19.69 -8.57
N MET A 47 -4.10 -18.40 -8.72
CA MET A 47 -2.84 -17.94 -9.30
C MET A 47 -1.63 -18.47 -8.51
N MET A 48 -1.68 -18.44 -7.18
CA MET A 48 -0.63 -18.96 -6.31
C MET A 48 -0.44 -20.47 -6.44
N ILE A 49 -1.53 -21.23 -6.55
CA ILE A 49 -1.48 -22.68 -6.75
C ILE A 49 -0.89 -23.01 -8.12
N PHE A 50 -1.35 -22.36 -9.20
CA PHE A 50 -0.80 -22.55 -10.55
C PHE A 50 0.68 -22.19 -10.62
N GLN A 51 1.08 -21.05 -10.03
CA GLN A 51 2.49 -20.67 -9.97
C GLN A 51 3.33 -21.68 -9.18
N TYR A 52 2.81 -22.23 -8.09
CA TYR A 52 3.51 -23.25 -7.33
C TYR A 52 3.81 -24.47 -8.19
N PHE A 53 2.83 -25.02 -8.92
CA PHE A 53 3.05 -26.15 -9.80
C PHE A 53 3.95 -25.81 -10.99
N TYR A 54 3.75 -24.65 -11.61
CA TYR A 54 4.57 -24.19 -12.74
C TYR A 54 6.06 -24.06 -12.38
N TRP A 55 6.38 -23.49 -11.21
CA TRP A 55 7.76 -23.26 -10.76
C TRP A 55 8.39 -24.44 -10.01
N THR A 56 7.59 -25.41 -9.56
CA THR A 56 8.08 -26.63 -8.91
C THR A 56 8.31 -27.76 -9.93
N SER A 57 7.75 -27.65 -11.14
CA SER A 57 8.00 -28.57 -12.26
C SER A 57 9.50 -28.63 -12.62
N PRO A 58 10.07 -29.82 -12.88
CA PRO A 58 11.50 -30.00 -13.15
C PRO A 58 11.98 -29.18 -14.36
N LYS A 59 11.11 -28.96 -15.35
CA LYS A 59 11.42 -28.19 -16.56
C LYS A 59 11.72 -26.70 -16.28
N ASN A 60 11.17 -26.14 -15.19
CA ASN A 60 11.27 -24.71 -14.88
C ASN A 60 12.13 -24.42 -13.63
N LYS A 61 12.66 -25.46 -12.99
CA LYS A 61 13.41 -25.35 -11.72
C LYS A 61 14.70 -24.55 -11.86
N ASP A 62 15.45 -24.76 -12.94
CA ASP A 62 16.70 -24.03 -13.19
C ASP A 62 16.44 -22.56 -13.54
N ARG A 63 15.35 -22.29 -14.27
CA ARG A 63 14.88 -20.93 -14.56
C ARG A 63 14.46 -20.21 -13.28
N TYR A 64 13.79 -20.91 -12.36
CA TYR A 64 13.44 -20.36 -11.05
C TYR A 64 14.69 -20.05 -10.21
N ALA A 65 15.69 -20.94 -10.22
CA ALA A 65 16.94 -20.74 -9.48
C ALA A 65 17.70 -19.49 -9.96
N LYS A 66 17.88 -19.34 -11.28
CA LYS A 66 18.49 -18.13 -11.88
C LYS A 66 17.70 -16.86 -11.59
N ARG A 67 16.36 -16.96 -11.54
CA ARG A 67 15.49 -15.84 -11.18
C ARG A 67 15.71 -15.40 -9.73
N ILE A 68 15.81 -16.35 -8.79
CA ILE A 68 16.09 -16.04 -7.38
C ILE A 68 17.50 -15.44 -7.23
N ASP A 69 18.48 -15.97 -7.96
CA ASP A 69 19.85 -15.46 -7.95
C ASP A 69 19.92 -14.01 -8.46
N ASN A 70 19.28 -13.71 -9.59
CA ASN A 70 19.15 -12.35 -10.10
C ASN A 70 18.36 -11.43 -9.16
N GLN A 71 17.30 -11.92 -8.51
CA GLN A 71 16.56 -11.16 -7.50
C GLN A 71 17.42 -10.84 -6.28
N ASN A 72 18.32 -11.74 -5.90
CA ASN A 72 19.30 -11.47 -4.85
C ASN A 72 20.32 -10.41 -5.30
N ILE A 73 20.74 -10.42 -6.57
CA ILE A 73 21.60 -9.38 -7.16
C ILE A 73 20.89 -8.02 -7.23
N GLU A 74 19.61 -7.99 -7.58
CA GLU A 74 18.80 -6.76 -7.65
C GLU A 74 18.40 -6.22 -6.27
N LEU A 75 18.16 -7.08 -5.29
CA LEU A 75 18.06 -6.67 -3.88
C LEU A 75 19.37 -6.05 -3.39
N ASN A 76 20.49 -6.53 -3.89
CA ASN A 76 21.82 -5.97 -3.66
C ASN A 76 22.13 -4.72 -4.50
N ASP A 77 21.30 -4.34 -5.49
CA ASP A 77 21.46 -3.07 -6.21
C ASP A 77 20.75 -1.94 -5.44
N GLU A 78 21.33 -1.67 -4.26
CA GLU A 78 20.98 -0.69 -3.22
C GLU A 78 20.67 0.72 -3.75
N ARG A 79 21.08 1.02 -4.98
CA ARG A 79 20.86 2.32 -5.62
C ARG A 79 19.39 2.68 -5.65
N LYS A 80 18.50 1.74 -6.01
CA LYS A 80 17.06 2.02 -6.09
C LYS A 80 16.44 2.27 -4.72
N GLN A 81 16.92 1.57 -3.69
CA GLN A 81 16.46 1.79 -2.32
C GLN A 81 16.88 3.17 -1.82
N LYS A 82 18.16 3.56 -2.01
CA LYS A 82 18.66 4.89 -1.66
C LYS A 82 17.94 6.02 -2.41
N LEU A 83 17.61 5.81 -3.69
CA LEU A 83 16.84 6.78 -4.47
C LEU A 83 15.39 6.91 -3.95
N ARG A 84 14.76 5.80 -3.55
CA ARG A 84 13.39 5.80 -3.01
C ARG A 84 13.30 6.49 -1.65
N ASP A 85 14.29 6.27 -0.78
CA ASP A 85 14.33 6.92 0.52
C ASP A 85 14.56 8.43 0.37
N LYS A 86 15.44 8.84 -0.57
CA LYS A 86 15.61 10.24 -0.93
C LYS A 86 14.36 10.84 -1.54
N SER A 87 13.69 10.16 -2.46
CA SER A 87 12.47 10.68 -3.09
C SER A 87 11.35 10.85 -2.07
N GLY A 88 11.21 9.91 -1.12
CA GLY A 88 10.26 10.02 -0.01
C GLY A 88 10.53 11.26 0.85
N ARG A 89 11.80 11.51 1.20
CA ARG A 89 12.20 12.70 1.95
C ARG A 89 11.92 14.00 1.19
N TYR A 90 12.24 14.06 -0.10
CA TYR A 90 11.97 15.25 -0.92
C TYR A 90 10.47 15.50 -1.08
N ALA A 91 9.67 14.46 -1.33
CA ALA A 91 8.22 14.57 -1.42
C ALA A 91 7.59 15.04 -0.11
N TYR A 92 8.07 14.54 1.03
CA TYR A 92 7.63 14.97 2.35
C TYR A 92 7.94 16.45 2.61
N LEU A 93 9.16 16.88 2.34
CA LEU A 93 9.57 18.28 2.50
C LEU A 93 8.80 19.23 1.57
N LEU A 94 8.62 18.84 0.30
CA LEU A 94 7.81 19.60 -0.65
C LEU A 94 6.35 19.67 -0.22
N GLY A 95 5.78 18.58 0.31
CA GLY A 95 4.43 18.56 0.86
C GLY A 95 4.25 19.56 2.01
N LEU A 96 5.17 19.56 2.98
CA LEU A 96 5.16 20.53 4.08
C LEU A 96 5.32 21.98 3.57
N ALA A 97 6.18 22.20 2.57
CA ALA A 97 6.36 23.52 1.96
C ALA A 97 5.09 24.02 1.25
N VAL A 98 4.43 23.15 0.46
CA VAL A 98 3.16 23.47 -0.21
C VAL A 98 2.09 23.82 0.81
N ILE A 99 1.93 23.03 1.88
CA ILE A 99 0.95 23.32 2.95
C ILE A 99 1.26 24.67 3.61
N SER A 100 2.54 24.95 3.88
CA SER A 100 2.98 26.24 4.46
C SER A 100 2.63 27.43 3.55
N ILE A 101 2.87 27.31 2.25
CA ILE A 101 2.50 28.32 1.25
C ILE A 101 0.98 28.47 1.18
N SER A 102 0.23 27.37 1.18
CA SER A 102 -1.23 27.39 1.16
C SER A 102 -1.80 28.13 2.37
N ILE A 103 -1.26 27.92 3.57
CA ILE A 103 -1.68 28.66 4.77
C ILE A 103 -1.54 30.17 4.57
N VAL A 104 -0.40 30.63 4.03
CA VAL A 104 -0.15 32.05 3.76
C VAL A 104 -1.13 32.58 2.71
N VAL A 105 -1.31 31.86 1.60
CA VAL A 105 -2.21 32.25 0.51
C VAL A 105 -3.66 32.40 0.99
N PHE A 106 -4.18 31.39 1.71
CA PHE A 106 -5.55 31.45 2.25
C PHE A 106 -5.71 32.52 3.33
N SER A 107 -4.67 32.81 4.10
CA SER A 107 -4.69 33.93 5.06
C SER A 107 -4.76 35.28 4.36
N ILE A 108 -4.05 35.48 3.23
CA ILE A 108 -4.10 36.71 2.45
C ILE A 108 -5.47 36.87 1.77
N LEU A 109 -5.96 35.80 1.12
CA LEU A 109 -7.28 35.79 0.46
C LEU A 109 -8.41 36.10 1.45
N GLY A 110 -8.33 35.56 2.66
CA GLY A 110 -9.27 35.84 3.73
C GLY A 110 -9.23 37.30 4.21
N ASN A 111 -8.03 37.86 4.37
CA ASN A 111 -7.87 39.27 4.74
C ASN A 111 -8.34 40.25 3.65
N LEU A 112 -8.36 39.82 2.38
CA LEU A 112 -8.93 40.56 1.25
C LEU A 112 -10.45 40.39 1.12
N GLU A 113 -11.09 39.72 2.09
CA GLU A 113 -12.54 39.44 2.11
C GLU A 113 -13.05 38.64 0.89
N LEU A 114 -12.15 37.97 0.17
CA LEU A 114 -12.50 37.14 -0.99
C LEU A 114 -13.13 35.79 -0.58
N ILE A 115 -12.91 35.37 0.66
CA ILE A 115 -13.40 34.10 1.22
C ILE A 115 -13.92 34.34 2.64
N SER A 116 -15.20 34.01 2.88
CA SER A 116 -15.88 34.26 4.16
C SER A 116 -15.34 33.40 5.32
N ASP A 117 -15.08 32.10 5.09
CA ASP A 117 -14.72 31.15 6.15
C ASP A 117 -13.23 30.76 6.16
N TYR A 118 -12.34 31.70 5.79
CA TYR A 118 -10.90 31.43 5.67
C TYR A 118 -10.25 30.92 6.96
N ARG A 119 -10.77 31.32 8.13
CA ARG A 119 -10.23 30.89 9.43
C ARG A 119 -10.31 29.38 9.63
N ILE A 120 -11.42 28.75 9.21
CA ILE A 120 -11.61 27.30 9.32
C ILE A 120 -10.63 26.58 8.38
N ILE A 121 -10.46 27.09 7.16
CA ILE A 121 -9.53 26.54 6.17
C ILE A 121 -8.08 26.61 6.68
N VAL A 122 -7.66 27.77 7.20
CA VAL A 122 -6.32 27.97 7.76
C VAL A 122 -6.09 27.06 8.96
N LEU A 123 -7.08 26.94 9.87
CA LEU A 123 -7.00 26.04 11.03
C LEU A 123 -6.85 24.58 10.61
N TYR A 124 -7.62 24.13 9.61
CA TYR A 124 -7.53 22.78 9.07
C TYR A 124 -6.16 22.50 8.44
N LEU A 125 -5.65 23.42 7.62
CA LEU A 125 -4.33 23.28 6.98
C LEU A 125 -3.20 23.25 8.02
N PHE A 126 -3.30 24.08 9.07
CA PHE A 126 -2.36 24.06 10.18
C PHE A 126 -2.43 22.73 10.96
N GLY A 127 -3.63 22.25 11.27
CA GLY A 127 -3.82 20.94 11.91
C GLY A 127 -3.23 19.80 11.07
N TYR A 128 -3.42 19.84 9.74
CA TYR A 128 -2.86 18.87 8.82
C TYR A 128 -1.32 18.95 8.75
N PHE A 129 -0.74 20.15 8.78
CA PHE A 129 0.70 20.34 8.85
C PHE A 129 1.30 19.68 10.10
N VAL A 130 0.71 19.97 11.27
CA VAL A 130 1.13 19.38 12.55
C VAL A 130 0.98 17.86 12.53
N PHE A 131 -0.14 17.35 12.01
CA PHE A 131 -0.37 15.92 11.84
C PHE A 131 0.73 15.27 10.99
N GLN A 132 1.01 15.80 9.79
CA GLN A 132 2.08 15.27 8.93
C GLN A 132 3.45 15.31 9.58
N TYR A 133 3.75 16.36 10.35
CA TYR A 133 4.98 16.46 11.12
C TYR A 133 5.08 15.36 12.18
N VAL A 134 4.06 15.24 13.03
CA VAL A 134 4.02 14.27 14.13
C VAL A 134 4.04 12.83 13.62
N ILE A 135 3.25 12.50 12.60
CA ILE A 135 3.26 11.16 11.99
C ILE A 135 4.64 10.86 11.40
N GLY A 136 5.26 11.83 10.72
CA GLY A 136 6.63 11.68 10.19
C GLY A 136 7.64 11.33 11.27
N VAL A 137 7.61 12.03 12.41
CA VAL A 137 8.47 11.76 13.57
C VAL A 137 8.17 10.40 14.20
N ILE A 138 6.89 10.05 14.39
CA ILE A 138 6.49 8.76 14.98
C ILE A 138 6.95 7.61 14.10
N ILE A 139 6.70 7.67 12.79
CA ILE A 139 7.13 6.64 11.84
C ILE A 139 8.65 6.52 11.84
N PHE A 140 9.38 7.65 11.82
CA PHE A 140 10.83 7.63 11.90
C PHE A 140 11.34 6.95 13.17
N ARG A 141 10.78 7.29 14.35
CA ARG A 141 11.15 6.66 15.62
C ARG A 141 10.82 5.17 15.64
N TYR A 142 9.66 4.77 15.12
CA TYR A 142 9.26 3.37 15.00
C TYR A 142 10.23 2.60 14.11
N LEU A 143 10.60 3.16 12.95
CA LEU A 143 11.56 2.53 12.04
C LEU A 143 12.97 2.48 12.66
N ASN A 144 13.42 3.55 13.31
CA ASN A 144 14.73 3.62 13.98
C ASN A 144 14.86 2.67 15.18
N ASN A 145 13.75 2.31 15.82
CA ASN A 145 13.77 1.31 16.89
C ASN A 145 13.63 -0.12 16.37
N LYS A 146 13.15 -0.29 15.13
CA LYS A 146 12.90 -1.60 14.51
C LYS A 146 14.10 -2.10 13.69
N TYR A 147 14.83 -1.19 13.07
CA TYR A 147 16.01 -1.44 12.23
C TYR A 147 17.23 -0.80 12.87
#